data_AF-A0A7C3B1G5-F1
#
_entry.id   AF-A0A7C3B1G5-F1
#
_cell.length_a   1.000
_cell.length_b   1.000
_cell.length_c   1.000
_cell.angle_alpha   90.00
_cell.angle_beta   90.00
_cell.angle_gamma   90.00
#
_symmetry.space_group_name_H-M   'P 1'
#
loop_
_entity.id
_entity.type
_entity.pdbx_description
1 polymer ?
#
loop_
_entity_poly.entity_id
_entity_poly.type
_entity_poly.pdbx_seq_one_letter_code
_entity_poly.pdbx_strand_id
1 'polypeptide(L)'
;MSYNWGPFYLVPTEVIKKYSGAVQLRETFDEDLIFKEMESLGISGTIEKIANPWYYRKKGAGTWVKIGESEERSENFPVRWDTTKLENGQYEVLGLMHVFIKSGDREKAIARQNVVEVTVEN
;
A
#
# COMPACT_ATOMS: atom_id res chain seq x y z
N MET A 1 17.95 -7.45 -9.94
CA MET A 1 16.83 -6.77 -10.60
C MET A 1 15.69 -6.73 -9.61
N SER A 2 15.13 -5.54 -9.34
CA SER A 2 14.07 -5.33 -8.35
C SER A 2 12.72 -5.81 -8.93
N TYR A 3 12.12 -6.84 -8.36
CA TYR A 3 10.86 -7.47 -8.78
C TYR A 3 9.65 -6.89 -8.02
N ASN A 4 9.46 -5.57 -8.04
CA ASN A 4 8.42 -4.93 -7.23
C ASN A 4 7.36 -4.21 -8.09
N TRP A 5 6.16 -4.80 -8.15
CA TRP A 5 4.99 -4.28 -8.88
C TRP A 5 3.84 -3.82 -8.01
N GLY A 6 3.88 -4.28 -6.76
CA GLY A 6 3.16 -3.71 -5.64
C GLY A 6 4.12 -2.86 -4.81
N PRO A 7 3.95 -2.76 -3.49
CA PRO A 7 4.39 -1.58 -2.76
C PRO A 7 5.83 -1.16 -2.95
N PHE A 8 6.03 -0.17 -3.83
CA PHE A 8 7.16 0.72 -3.75
C PHE A 8 6.71 1.93 -2.94
N TYR A 9 7.06 1.88 -1.65
CA TYR A 9 6.71 2.86 -0.66
C TYR A 9 7.18 4.26 -1.10
N LEU A 10 6.24 5.17 -1.38
CA LEU A 10 6.51 6.59 -1.60
C LEU A 10 5.85 7.41 -0.51
N VAL A 11 6.42 7.31 0.69
CA VAL A 11 6.13 8.22 1.80
C VAL A 11 7.45 8.59 2.44
N PRO A 12 7.75 9.89 2.55
CA PRO A 12 8.68 10.51 1.61
C PRO A 12 10.02 9.75 1.58
N THR A 13 10.22 8.86 0.61
CA THR A 13 11.44 8.05 0.40
C THR A 13 11.75 7.03 1.52
N GLU A 14 12.42 5.91 1.18
CA GLU A 14 12.96 4.96 2.17
C GLU A 14 13.89 5.62 3.23
N VAL A 15 14.32 6.86 2.97
CA VAL A 15 15.28 7.64 3.76
C VAL A 15 14.61 8.42 4.89
N ILE A 16 13.33 8.81 4.77
CA ILE A 16 12.66 9.62 5.80
C ILE A 16 11.67 8.75 6.57
N LYS A 17 12.06 8.38 7.80
CA LYS A 17 11.23 7.61 8.74
C LYS A 17 10.70 8.47 9.89
N LYS A 18 10.65 9.79 9.74
CA LYS A 18 10.17 10.73 10.75
C LYS A 18 9.03 11.57 10.17
N TYR A 19 7.84 11.43 10.74
CA TYR A 19 6.61 12.02 10.24
C TYR A 19 5.96 12.94 11.27
N SER A 20 5.32 13.99 10.78
CA SER A 20 4.64 15.00 11.57
C SER A 20 3.54 15.64 10.71
N GLY A 21 2.42 16.03 11.33
CA GLY A 21 1.35 16.71 10.61
C GLY A 21 0.60 15.83 9.60
N ALA A 22 0.31 16.39 8.43
CA ALA A 22 -0.39 15.71 7.35
C ALA A 22 0.59 15.02 6.40
N VAL A 23 0.66 13.70 6.49
CA VAL A 23 1.49 12.85 5.64
C VAL A 23 0.66 12.33 4.48
N GLN A 24 1.22 12.34 3.27
CA GLN A 24 0.57 11.72 2.10
C GLN A 24 1.26 10.40 1.77
N LEU A 25 0.52 9.31 1.90
CA LEU A 25 0.95 7.97 1.55
C LEU A 25 0.71 7.73 0.06
N ARG A 26 1.67 7.13 -0.64
CA ARG A 26 1.57 6.80 -2.07
C ARG A 26 2.30 5.50 -2.37
N GLU A 27 1.91 4.88 -3.48
CA GLU A 27 2.48 3.63 -3.94
C GLU A 27 2.55 3.58 -5.46
N THR A 28 3.68 3.13 -6.01
CA THR A 28 3.75 2.88 -7.46
C THR A 28 3.16 1.53 -7.79
N PHE A 29 2.52 1.44 -8.95
CA PHE A 29 2.04 0.20 -9.53
C PHE A 29 2.66 -0.01 -10.90
N ASP A 30 3.36 -1.14 -11.07
CA ASP A 30 3.95 -1.52 -12.35
C ASP A 30 3.07 -2.57 -13.02
N GLU A 31 2.43 -2.14 -14.11
CA GLU A 31 1.48 -2.97 -14.85
C GLU A 31 2.15 -4.13 -15.60
N ASP A 32 3.36 -3.92 -16.12
CA ASP A 32 4.08 -4.98 -16.85
C ASP A 32 4.47 -6.12 -15.91
N LEU A 33 4.83 -5.77 -14.67
CA LEU A 33 5.22 -6.75 -13.68
C LEU A 33 4.01 -7.50 -13.07
N ILE A 34 2.85 -6.87 -12.88
CA ILE A 34 1.65 -7.63 -12.48
C ILE A 34 1.21 -8.60 -13.57
N PHE A 35 1.32 -8.24 -14.86
CA PHE A 35 0.99 -9.17 -15.93
C PHE A 35 1.93 -10.38 -15.95
N LYS A 36 3.22 -10.17 -15.67
CA LYS A 36 4.18 -11.29 -15.48
C LYS A 36 3.84 -12.16 -14.29
N GLU A 37 3.38 -11.58 -13.19
CA GLU A 37 2.92 -12.34 -12.01
C GLU A 37 1.64 -13.11 -12.31
N MET A 38 0.69 -12.50 -13.03
CA MET A 38 -0.53 -13.18 -13.47
C MET A 38 -0.18 -14.39 -14.33
N GLU A 39 0.74 -14.24 -15.28
CA GLU A 39 1.24 -15.33 -16.11
C GLU A 39 1.90 -16.44 -15.27
N SER A 40 2.79 -16.08 -14.34
CA SER A 40 3.49 -17.06 -13.49
C SER A 40 2.55 -17.84 -12.57
N LEU A 41 1.46 -17.21 -12.12
CA LEU A 41 0.41 -17.83 -11.31
C LEU A 41 -0.66 -18.56 -12.14
N GLY A 42 -0.56 -18.56 -13.47
CA GLY A 42 -1.56 -19.16 -14.36
C GLY A 42 -2.93 -18.47 -14.27
N ILE A 43 -2.93 -17.17 -13.97
CA ILE A 43 -4.12 -16.34 -13.88
C ILE A 43 -4.28 -15.59 -15.20
N SER A 44 -5.33 -15.90 -15.94
CA SER A 44 -5.76 -15.12 -17.10
C SER A 44 -6.97 -14.27 -16.75
N GLY A 45 -7.07 -13.08 -17.31
CA GLY A 45 -8.19 -12.18 -17.10
C GLY A 45 -7.82 -10.72 -17.28
N THR A 46 -8.79 -9.83 -17.07
CA THR A 46 -8.60 -8.38 -17.10
C THR A 46 -8.59 -7.84 -15.68
N ILE A 47 -7.70 -6.89 -15.39
CA ILE A 47 -7.73 -6.15 -14.14
C ILE A 47 -9.00 -5.28 -14.12
N GLU A 48 -9.94 -5.58 -13.23
CA GLU A 48 -11.19 -4.83 -13.07
C GLU A 48 -11.00 -3.67 -12.10
N LYS A 49 -10.19 -3.88 -11.07
CA LYS A 49 -9.99 -2.91 -9.98
C LYS A 49 -8.64 -3.11 -9.30
N ILE A 50 -8.05 -2.01 -8.85
CA ILE A 50 -6.88 -2.01 -7.98
C ILE A 50 -7.21 -1.14 -6.77
N ALA A 51 -7.10 -1.71 -5.57
CA ALA A 51 -7.34 -0.99 -4.31
C ALA A 51 -6.10 -1.03 -3.44
N ASN A 52 -5.75 0.13 -2.86
CA ASN A 52 -4.61 0.27 -1.97
C ASN A 52 -5.05 0.79 -0.60
N PRO A 53 -5.37 -0.11 0.35
CA PRO A 53 -5.67 0.29 1.72
C PRO A 53 -4.40 0.38 2.58
N TRP A 54 -4.39 1.40 3.43
CA TRP A 54 -3.31 1.68 4.37
C TRP A 54 -3.78 1.56 5.81
N TYR A 55 -2.88 1.08 6.68
CA TYR A 55 -3.11 0.92 8.10
C TYR A 55 -1.90 1.37 8.90
N TYR A 56 -2.11 1.76 10.16
CA TYR A 56 -1.04 2.00 11.12
C TYR A 56 -1.31 1.28 12.44
N ARG A 57 -0.26 1.11 13.23
CA ARG A 57 -0.35 0.75 14.65
C ARG A 57 0.86 1.28 15.39
N LYS A 58 0.73 1.50 16.71
CA LYS A 58 1.91 1.73 17.56
C LYS A 58 2.76 0.46 17.53
N LYS A 59 4.09 0.60 17.46
CA LYS A 59 4.99 -0.57 17.31
C LYS A 59 4.74 -1.60 18.42
N GLY A 60 4.48 -2.84 18.01
CA GLY A 60 4.18 -3.94 18.93
C GLY A 60 2.73 -4.03 19.43
N ALA A 61 1.84 -3.12 19.01
CA ALA A 61 0.41 -3.26 19.27
C ALA A 61 -0.21 -4.42 18.46
N GLY A 62 -1.24 -5.06 19.01
CA GLY A 62 -1.91 -6.20 18.36
C GLY A 62 -2.90 -5.83 17.26
N THR A 63 -3.29 -4.56 17.14
CA THR A 63 -4.40 -4.13 16.28
C THR A 63 -3.95 -3.06 15.28
N TRP A 64 -4.38 -3.22 14.03
CA TRP A 64 -4.19 -2.26 12.95
C TRP A 64 -5.38 -1.30 12.86
N VAL A 65 -5.09 -0.01 12.68
CA VAL A 65 -6.09 1.04 12.47
C VAL A 65 -6.03 1.48 11.01
N LYS A 66 -7.16 1.45 10.29
CA LYS A 66 -7.23 1.88 8.88
C LYS A 66 -6.97 3.39 8.81
N ILE A 67 -6.03 3.78 7.97
CA ILE A 67 -5.76 5.19 7.60
C ILE A 67 -6.75 5.61 6.53
N GLY A 68 -6.86 4.80 5.47
CA GLY A 68 -7.69 5.06 4.30
C GLY A 68 -7.41 4.06 3.20
N GLU A 69 -7.99 4.30 2.03
CA GLU A 69 -7.83 3.47 0.85
C GLU A 69 -7.96 4.34 -0.39
N SER A 70 -7.24 3.97 -1.45
CA SER A 70 -7.32 4.65 -2.73
C SER A 70 -7.36 3.66 -3.88
N GLU A 71 -8.14 4.00 -4.90
CA GLU A 71 -8.22 3.31 -6.19
C GLU A 71 -7.69 4.23 -7.32
N GLU A 72 -7.25 5.44 -6.97
CA GLU A 72 -6.82 6.46 -7.92
C GLU A 72 -5.39 6.18 -8.40
N ARG A 73 -5.29 5.36 -9.44
CA ARG A 73 -4.03 4.94 -10.03
C ARG A 73 -3.24 6.09 -10.63
N SER A 74 -3.89 7.12 -11.19
CA SER A 74 -3.20 8.23 -11.87
C SER A 74 -2.37 9.09 -10.91
N GLU A 75 -2.75 9.11 -9.63
CA GLU A 75 -2.08 9.86 -8.56
C GLU A 75 -1.22 8.97 -7.64
N ASN A 76 -0.95 7.72 -8.05
CA ASN A 76 -0.22 6.71 -7.25
C ASN A 76 -0.93 6.38 -5.92
N PHE A 77 -2.25 6.18 -5.99
CA PHE A 77 -3.08 5.72 -4.88
C PHE A 77 -2.93 6.58 -3.61
N PRO A 78 -3.16 7.89 -3.67
CA PRO A 78 -2.88 8.78 -2.56
C PRO A 78 -3.82 8.53 -1.38
N VAL A 79 -3.25 8.38 -0.18
CA VAL A 79 -4.01 8.33 1.08
C VAL A 79 -3.42 9.31 2.08
N ARG A 80 -4.24 10.18 2.65
CA ARG A 80 -3.80 11.16 3.65
C ARG A 80 -3.82 10.54 5.05
N TRP A 81 -2.70 10.64 5.76
CA TRP A 81 -2.57 10.28 7.16
C TRP A 81 -2.31 11.53 8.01
N ASP A 82 -3.28 11.88 8.86
CA ASP A 82 -3.12 12.96 9.84
C ASP A 82 -2.52 12.42 11.13
N THR A 83 -1.22 12.67 11.32
CA THR A 83 -0.46 12.19 12.48
C THR A 83 -0.61 13.08 13.70
N THR A 84 -1.19 14.28 13.59
CA THR A 84 -1.28 15.27 14.69
C THR A 84 -2.04 14.78 15.92
N LYS A 85 -2.88 13.75 15.74
CA LYS A 85 -3.70 13.14 16.80
C LYS A 85 -3.03 11.92 17.45
N LEU A 86 -1.83 11.56 17.00
CA LEU A 86 -1.08 10.42 17.50
C LEU A 86 -0.05 10.87 18.53
N GLU A 87 0.17 10.03 19.54
CA GLU A 87 1.27 10.21 20.48
C GLU A 87 2.62 10.07 19.74
N ASN A 88 3.60 10.88 20.12
CA ASN A 88 4.96 10.75 19.59
C ASN A 88 5.55 9.37 19.93
N GLY A 89 6.24 8.75 18.98
CA GLY A 89 6.83 7.43 19.17
C GLY A 89 6.98 6.61 17.88
N GLN A 90 7.26 5.31 18.05
CA GLN A 90 7.43 4.36 16.95
C GLN A 90 6.11 3.74 16.54
N TYR A 91 5.86 3.71 15.24
CA TYR A 91 4.69 3.13 14.60
C TYR A 91 5.11 2.19 13.48
N GLU A 92 4.25 1.24 13.18
CA GLU A 92 4.32 0.45 11.96
C GLU A 92 3.21 0.93 11.03
N VAL A 93 3.53 1.08 9.75
CA VAL A 93 2.57 1.41 8.68
C VAL A 93 2.54 0.23 7.73
N LEU A 94 1.33 -0.25 7.44
CA LEU A 94 1.05 -1.35 6.51
C LEU A 94 0.38 -0.78 5.27
N GLY A 95 1.02 -0.98 4.12
CA GLY A 95 0.41 -0.79 2.80
C GLY A 95 0.01 -2.14 2.21
N LEU A 96 -1.21 -2.22 1.67
CA LEU A 96 -1.67 -3.36 0.90
C LEU A 96 -1.95 -2.91 -0.53
N MET A 97 -1.74 -3.80 -1.49
CA MET A 97 -2.18 -3.63 -2.87
C MET A 97 -3.00 -4.84 -3.27
N HIS A 98 -4.28 -4.62 -3.57
CA HIS A 98 -5.21 -5.64 -4.04
C HIS A 98 -5.51 -5.41 -5.52
N VAL A 99 -5.17 -6.39 -6.35
CA VAL A 99 -5.51 -6.39 -7.79
C VAL A 99 -6.61 -7.40 -8.00
N PHE A 100 -7.79 -6.92 -8.37
CA PHE A 100 -8.96 -7.75 -8.68
C PHE A 100 -8.99 -8.03 -10.17
N ILE A 101 -9.02 -9.31 -10.52
CA ILE A 101 -8.91 -9.82 -11.87
C ILE A 101 -10.18 -10.60 -12.19
N LYS A 102 -10.83 -10.21 -13.28
CA LYS A 102 -12.01 -10.87 -13.80
C LYS A 102 -11.64 -11.84 -14.92
N SER A 103 -12.10 -13.08 -14.80
CA SER A 103 -11.89 -14.15 -15.77
C SER A 103 -13.22 -14.87 -16.02
N GLY A 104 -13.94 -14.42 -17.04
CA GLY A 104 -15.33 -14.84 -17.27
C GLY A 104 -16.22 -14.46 -16.07
N ASP A 105 -16.87 -15.46 -15.48
CA ASP A 105 -17.76 -15.30 -14.32
C ASP A 105 -17.04 -15.40 -12.96
N ARG A 106 -15.70 -15.49 -12.95
CA ARG A 106 -14.91 -15.63 -11.73
C ARG A 106 -14.06 -14.38 -11.48
N GLU A 107 -14.05 -13.95 -10.23
CA GLU A 107 -13.12 -12.93 -9.73
C GLU A 107 -11.99 -13.62 -8.94
N LYS A 108 -10.76 -13.16 -9.15
CA LYS A 108 -9.58 -13.53 -8.36
C LYS A 108 -8.93 -12.26 -7.86
N ALA A 109 -8.35 -12.28 -6.66
CA ALA A 109 -7.56 -11.18 -6.14
C ALA A 109 -6.11 -11.62 -5.95
N ILE A 110 -5.16 -10.81 -6.42
CA ILE A 110 -3.75 -10.91 -6.06
C ILE A 110 -3.47 -9.79 -5.06
N ALA A 111 -2.93 -10.16 -3.90
CA ALA A 111 -2.61 -9.21 -2.83
C ALA A 111 -1.11 -9.18 -2.55
N ARG A 112 -0.55 -7.98 -2.41
CA ARG A 112 0.78 -7.76 -1.84
C ARG A 112 0.68 -6.86 -0.62
N GLN A 113 1.61 -7.05 0.32
CA GLN A 113 1.69 -6.26 1.54
C GLN A 113 3.11 -5.77 1.77
N ASN A 114 3.23 -4.60 2.41
CA ASN A 114 4.50 -4.12 2.95
C ASN A 114 4.29 -3.42 4.29
N VAL A 115 5.15 -3.71 5.26
CA VAL A 115 5.14 -3.08 6.58
C VAL A 115 6.45 -2.33 6.77
N VAL A 116 6.37 -1.06 7.15
CA VAL A 116 7.56 -0.27 7.51
C VAL A 116 7.40 0.36 8.88
N GLU A 117 8.54 0.57 9.54
CA GLU A 117 8.60 1.30 10.80
C GLU A 117 8.85 2.79 10.54
N VAL A 118 8.09 3.63 11.25
CA VAL A 118 8.17 5.09 11.19
C VAL A 118 8.13 5.67 12.59
N THR A 119 8.70 6.86 12.75
CA THR A 119 8.66 7.65 13.97
C THR A 119 7.70 8.81 13.76
N VAL A 120 6.71 8.97 14.65
CA VAL A 120 5.86 10.15 14.68
C VAL A 120 6.43 11.14 15.70
N GLU A 121 6.66 12.38 15.26
CA GLU A 121 7.20 13.51 16.03
C GLU A 121 6.38 14.78 15.73
N ASN A 122 5.25 14.95 16.40
CA ASN A 122 4.43 16.18 16.40
C ASN A 122 4.95 17.23 17.38
#